data_AF-A0A1V2CDF2-F1
#
_entry.id   AF-A0A1V2CDF2-F1
#
_cell.length_a   1.000
_cell.length_b   1.000
_cell.length_c   1.000
_cell.angle_alpha   90.00
_cell.angle_beta   90.00
_cell.angle_gamma   90.00
#
_symmetry.space_group_name_H-M   'P 1'
#
loop_
_entity.id
_entity.type
_entity.pdbx_description
1 polymer ?
#
loop_
_entity_poly.entity_id
_entity_poly.type
_entity_poly.pdbx_seq_one_letter_code
_entity_poly.pdbx_strand_id
1 'polypeptide(L)'
;MSNDQLDYRLLKIKNGKPFFAIINLEISLNDNQNEIIEEYIGRGWIRIGDIESVPTKDIKNTVDYDDWRKAVIKGIEFVFSKTTQKWTVKVKKVEGRIATDTNPTIIGYATILAFCKQTNLQLDFDLNNQIEDFAFKSWENDNYKKIPNFINLKYEI
;
A
#
# COMPACT_ATOMS: atom_id res chain seq x y z
N MET A 1 11.39 12.37 10.24
CA MET A 1 10.18 11.99 11.01
C MET A 1 9.00 12.05 10.05
N SER A 2 8.08 11.09 10.08
CA SER A 2 6.81 11.19 9.34
C SER A 2 5.84 12.13 10.05
N ASN A 3 4.99 12.82 9.31
CA ASN A 3 3.83 13.47 9.89
C ASN A 3 2.72 12.43 10.07
N ASP A 4 2.51 11.95 11.30
CA ASP A 4 1.52 10.91 11.60
C ASP A 4 0.06 11.33 11.32
N GLN A 5 -0.21 12.62 11.12
CA GLN A 5 -1.53 13.08 10.64
C GLN A 5 -1.84 12.60 9.22
N LEU A 6 -0.83 12.22 8.44
CA LEU A 6 -0.97 11.66 7.09
C LEU A 6 -1.17 10.14 7.10
N ASP A 7 -1.24 9.50 8.27
CA ASP A 7 -1.49 8.08 8.36
C ASP A 7 -2.90 7.73 7.84
N TYR A 8 -2.92 6.94 6.78
CA TYR A 8 -4.10 6.22 6.36
C TYR A 8 -4.11 4.84 7.01
N ARG A 9 -5.12 4.59 7.84
CA ARG A 9 -5.31 3.30 8.51
C ARG A 9 -6.44 2.52 7.86
N LEU A 10 -6.09 1.43 7.17
CA LEU A 10 -7.04 0.41 6.77
C LEU A 10 -7.21 -0.57 7.94
N LEU A 11 -8.44 -0.67 8.46
CA LEU A 11 -8.85 -1.73 9.36
C LEU A 11 -10.25 -2.17 8.95
N LYS A 12 -10.37 -3.35 8.34
CA LYS A 12 -11.65 -3.86 7.82
C LYS A 12 -11.77 -5.36 8.04
N ILE A 13 -12.95 -5.80 8.45
CA ILE A 13 -13.31 -7.22 8.49
C ILE A 13 -14.13 -7.52 7.23
N LYS A 14 -13.68 -8.44 6.39
CA LYS A 14 -14.41 -8.91 5.20
C LYS A 14 -14.15 -10.40 5.01
N ASN A 15 -15.15 -11.15 4.53
CA ASN A 15 -15.05 -12.61 4.32
C ASN A 15 -14.54 -13.37 5.56
N GLY A 16 -14.93 -12.93 6.77
CA GLY A 16 -14.51 -13.53 8.04
C GLY A 16 -13.06 -13.25 8.46
N LYS A 17 -12.35 -12.35 7.78
CA LYS A 17 -10.92 -12.06 7.98
C LYS A 17 -10.66 -10.61 8.37
N PRO A 18 -9.79 -10.33 9.37
CA PRO A 18 -9.39 -8.98 9.73
C PRO A 18 -8.19 -8.51 8.91
N PHE A 19 -8.41 -7.50 8.06
CA PHE A 19 -7.40 -6.88 7.23
C PHE A 19 -6.91 -5.58 7.82
N PHE A 20 -5.60 -5.34 7.71
CA PHE A 20 -4.95 -4.19 8.31
C PHE A 20 -3.77 -3.70 7.48
N ALA A 21 -3.63 -2.39 7.36
CA ALA A 21 -2.40 -1.73 6.92
C ALA A 21 -2.39 -0.27 7.40
N ILE A 22 -1.22 0.28 7.66
CA ILE A 22 -1.03 1.73 7.82
C ILE A 22 -0.08 2.21 6.73
N ILE A 23 -0.50 3.24 6.00
CA ILE A 23 0.27 3.86 4.92
C ILE A 23 0.42 5.35 5.23
N ASN A 24 1.64 5.87 5.13
CA ASN A 24 1.92 7.31 5.22
C ASN A 24 2.58 7.78 3.93
N LEU A 25 1.90 8.69 3.25
CA LEU A 25 2.34 9.31 2.01
C LEU A 25 2.48 10.83 2.22
N GLU A 26 3.55 11.42 1.68
CA GLU A 26 3.59 12.85 1.40
C GLU A 26 3.36 13.05 -0.09
N ILE A 27 2.27 13.73 -0.44
CA ILE A 27 1.85 13.89 -1.83
C ILE A 27 1.84 15.38 -2.18
N SER A 28 2.47 15.71 -3.30
CA SER A 28 2.48 17.05 -3.86
C SER A 28 2.31 16.99 -5.38
N LEU A 29 1.70 18.03 -5.96
CA LEU A 29 1.65 18.18 -7.41
C LEU A 29 3.08 18.28 -7.99
N ASN A 30 3.23 17.79 -9.21
CA ASN A 30 4.47 17.86 -9.98
C ASN A 30 4.16 18.35 -11.39
N ASP A 31 4.82 19.38 -11.89
CA ASP A 31 4.51 19.93 -13.21
C ASP A 31 5.08 19.09 -14.37
N ASN A 32 6.12 18.30 -14.09
CA ASN A 32 6.92 17.61 -15.11
C ASN A 32 6.44 16.19 -15.35
N GLN A 33 6.46 15.34 -14.33
CA GLN A 33 6.10 13.92 -14.45
C GLN A 33 5.68 13.31 -13.11
N ASN A 34 5.08 12.13 -13.17
CA ASN A 34 4.84 11.33 -11.99
C ASN A 34 6.15 10.81 -11.41
N GLU A 35 6.29 10.88 -10.09
CA GLU A 35 7.49 10.47 -9.37
C GLU A 35 7.13 9.74 -8.07
N ILE A 36 7.83 8.63 -7.82
CA ILE A 36 7.69 7.85 -6.59
C ILE A 36 9.04 7.86 -5.89
N ILE A 37 9.07 8.33 -4.64
CA ILE A 37 10.27 8.41 -3.82
C ILE A 37 10.09 7.51 -2.59
N GLU A 38 10.93 6.50 -2.49
CA GLU A 38 10.94 5.54 -1.39
C GLU A 38 11.76 6.07 -0.19
N GLU A 39 11.12 6.72 0.78
CA GLU A 39 11.74 7.32 1.98
C GLU A 39 11.21 6.69 3.28
N TYR A 40 11.17 5.35 3.31
CA TYR A 40 10.66 4.58 4.43
C TYR A 40 11.41 4.87 5.73
N ILE A 41 10.73 4.94 6.86
CA ILE A 41 11.36 5.21 8.17
C ILE A 41 11.18 4.07 9.20
N GLY A 42 10.67 2.93 8.76
CA GLY A 42 10.43 1.78 9.63
C GLY A 42 11.73 1.15 10.14
N ARG A 43 11.58 0.18 11.05
CA ARG A 43 12.70 -0.56 11.65
C ARG A 43 12.69 -2.04 11.31
N GLY A 44 11.79 -2.49 10.44
CA GLY A 44 11.55 -3.91 10.20
C GLY A 44 10.76 -4.55 11.33
N TRP A 45 10.77 -5.88 11.34
CA TRP A 45 10.22 -6.69 12.40
C TRP A 45 11.11 -6.62 13.64
N ILE A 46 10.54 -6.17 14.76
CA ILE A 46 11.27 -6.04 16.04
C ILE A 46 11.01 -7.24 16.95
N ARG A 47 9.73 -7.59 17.17
CA ARG A 47 9.30 -8.70 18.02
C ARG A 47 7.85 -9.10 17.75
N ILE A 48 7.48 -10.29 18.23
CA ILE A 48 6.10 -10.79 18.19
C ILE A 48 5.17 -9.81 18.94
N GLY A 49 4.03 -9.48 18.31
CA GLY A 49 3.00 -8.60 18.87
C GLY A 49 3.14 -7.12 18.48
N ASP A 50 4.30 -6.70 17.95
CA ASP A 50 4.48 -5.35 17.44
C ASP A 50 3.91 -5.20 16.02
N ILE A 51 3.63 -3.96 15.64
CA ILE A 51 3.35 -3.59 14.25
C ILE A 51 4.68 -3.69 13.49
N GLU A 52 4.65 -4.45 12.41
CA GLU A 52 5.79 -4.62 11.52
C GLU A 52 5.85 -3.45 10.55
N SER A 53 7.02 -2.82 10.42
CA SER A 53 7.20 -1.60 9.62
C SER A 53 8.27 -1.82 8.56
N VAL A 54 8.00 -1.39 7.33
CA VAL A 54 8.99 -1.50 6.24
C VAL A 54 10.18 -0.57 6.54
N PRO A 55 11.42 -1.10 6.65
CA PRO A 55 12.61 -0.31 6.94
C PRO A 55 13.10 0.47 5.71
N THR A 56 14.17 1.24 5.85
CA THR A 56 14.96 1.67 4.68
C THR A 56 15.69 0.47 4.05
N LYS A 57 16.06 0.55 2.76
CA LYS A 57 16.71 -0.57 2.03
C LYS A 57 18.11 -0.92 2.55
N ASP A 58 18.74 -0.03 3.31
CA ASP A 58 20.12 -0.16 3.82
C ASP A 58 20.21 -0.86 5.20
N ILE A 59 19.09 -1.14 5.87
CA ILE A 59 19.11 -1.87 7.16
C ILE A 59 19.38 -3.36 6.93
N LYS A 60 20.62 -3.78 7.18
CA LYS A 60 21.06 -5.17 7.11
C LYS A 60 20.38 -6.05 8.18
N ASN A 61 20.22 -7.34 7.87
CA ASN A 61 19.64 -8.37 8.76
C ASN A 61 18.16 -8.14 9.13
N THR A 62 17.40 -7.49 8.26
CA THR A 62 15.94 -7.39 8.38
C THR A 62 15.24 -8.41 7.49
N VAL A 63 13.98 -8.73 7.81
CA VAL A 63 13.08 -9.48 6.93
C VAL A 63 12.98 -8.74 5.60
N ASP A 64 12.89 -9.49 4.49
CA ASP A 64 12.69 -8.89 3.18
C ASP A 64 11.26 -8.34 3.06
N TYR A 65 11.15 -7.07 2.64
CA TYR A 65 9.88 -6.36 2.43
C TYR A 65 9.65 -5.99 0.97
N ASP A 66 10.42 -6.57 0.04
CA ASP A 66 10.35 -6.21 -1.37
C ASP A 66 8.95 -6.35 -1.95
N ASP A 67 8.19 -7.36 -1.54
CA ASP A 67 6.82 -7.54 -2.03
C ASP A 67 5.88 -6.43 -1.56
N TRP A 68 6.07 -5.94 -0.33
CA TRP A 68 5.29 -4.82 0.22
C TRP A 68 5.66 -3.52 -0.50
N ARG A 69 6.96 -3.27 -0.74
CA ARG A 69 7.43 -2.11 -1.50
C ARG A 69 6.88 -2.12 -2.93
N LYS A 70 6.98 -3.25 -3.63
CA LYS A 70 6.43 -3.43 -4.98
C LYS A 70 4.93 -3.20 -4.99
N ALA A 71 4.20 -3.71 -4.00
CA ALA A 71 2.76 -3.48 -3.93
C ALA A 71 2.37 -2.02 -3.70
N VAL A 72 3.13 -1.28 -2.88
CA VAL A 72 2.94 0.18 -2.74
C VAL A 72 3.15 0.86 -4.08
N ILE A 73 4.25 0.55 -4.77
CA ILE A 73 4.55 1.12 -6.09
C ILE A 73 3.40 0.82 -7.06
N LYS A 74 2.90 -0.43 -7.10
CA LYS A 74 1.76 -0.83 -7.94
C LYS A 74 0.47 -0.09 -7.60
N GLY A 75 0.22 0.18 -6.32
CA GLY A 75 -0.90 1.02 -5.88
C GLY A 75 -0.77 2.46 -6.37
N ILE A 76 0.42 3.05 -6.29
CA ILE A 76 0.70 4.41 -6.77
C ILE A 76 0.62 4.50 -8.30
N GLU A 77 1.23 3.56 -9.02
CA GLU A 77 1.15 3.46 -10.48
C GLU A 77 -0.30 3.36 -10.95
N PHE A 78 -1.13 2.59 -10.23
CA PHE A 78 -2.54 2.50 -10.52
C PHE A 78 -3.23 3.87 -10.40
N VAL A 79 -3.09 4.60 -9.29
CA VAL A 79 -3.76 5.92 -9.16
C VAL A 79 -3.23 6.93 -10.17
N PHE A 80 -1.95 6.89 -10.50
CA PHE A 80 -1.38 7.70 -11.59
C PHE A 80 -2.05 7.42 -12.93
N SER A 81 -2.43 6.17 -13.21
CA SER A 81 -3.17 5.83 -14.43
C SER A 81 -4.61 6.36 -14.46
N LYS A 82 -5.14 6.85 -13.33
CA LYS A 82 -6.52 7.33 -13.18
C LYS A 82 -6.66 8.84 -13.10
N THR A 83 -5.56 9.57 -13.25
CA THR A 83 -5.57 11.04 -13.24
C THR A 83 -4.63 11.60 -14.31
N THR A 84 -4.96 12.78 -14.84
CA THR A 84 -4.08 13.53 -15.74
C THR A 84 -3.11 14.44 -14.98
N GLN A 85 -3.40 14.70 -13.71
CA GLN A 85 -2.49 15.44 -12.83
C GLN A 85 -1.27 14.56 -12.52
N LYS A 86 -0.12 15.22 -12.47
CA LYS A 86 1.15 14.59 -12.17
C LYS A 86 1.51 14.84 -10.71
N TRP A 87 2.09 13.85 -10.06
CA TRP A 87 2.31 13.87 -8.62
C TRP A 87 3.70 13.36 -8.27
N THR A 88 4.30 13.96 -7.25
CA THR A 88 5.38 13.35 -6.49
C THR A 88 4.78 12.72 -5.25
N VAL A 89 5.04 11.43 -5.05
CA VAL A 89 4.60 10.67 -3.88
C VAL A 89 5.82 10.17 -3.13
N LYS A 90 6.02 10.65 -1.90
CA LYS A 90 7.03 10.13 -1.00
C LYS A 90 6.40 9.11 -0.06
N VAL A 91 6.89 7.88 -0.10
CA VAL A 91 6.44 6.81 0.80
C VAL A 91 7.26 6.86 2.07
N LYS A 92 6.62 7.23 3.19
CA LYS A 92 7.31 7.38 4.48
C LYS A 92 7.14 6.16 5.37
N LYS A 93 5.95 5.57 5.38
CA LYS A 93 5.60 4.49 6.32
C LYS A 93 4.69 3.48 5.63
N VAL A 94 5.01 2.21 5.83
CA VAL A 94 4.18 1.06 5.48
C VAL A 94 4.27 0.09 6.63
N GLU A 95 3.11 -0.25 7.17
CA GLU A 95 3.01 -1.03 8.40
C GLU A 95 1.90 -2.08 8.31
N GLY A 96 2.17 -3.25 8.90
CA GLY A 96 1.29 -4.41 8.95
C GLY A 96 1.34 -5.11 10.31
N ARG A 97 0.47 -6.10 10.54
CA ARG A 97 0.40 -6.82 11.83
C ARG A 97 0.51 -8.33 11.65
N ILE A 98 1.24 -8.98 12.55
CA ILE A 98 1.47 -10.43 12.60
C ILE A 98 0.19 -11.26 12.83
N ALA A 99 -0.86 -10.65 13.38
CA ALA A 99 -2.14 -11.32 13.67
C ALA A 99 -3.30 -10.86 12.76
N THR A 100 -3.01 -10.06 11.75
CA THR A 100 -3.97 -9.62 10.74
C THR A 100 -3.57 -10.16 9.39
N ASP A 101 -4.54 -10.30 8.50
CA ASP A 101 -4.38 -10.83 7.15
C ASP A 101 -3.72 -9.79 6.21
N THR A 102 -2.65 -9.12 6.67
CA THR A 102 -1.85 -8.14 5.91
C THR A 102 -0.98 -8.88 4.89
N ASN A 103 -1.12 -8.51 3.63
CA ASN A 103 -0.33 -9.06 2.53
C ASN A 103 -0.05 -7.96 1.49
N PRO A 104 0.77 -8.20 0.45
CA PRO A 104 1.12 -7.20 -0.55
C PRO A 104 -0.12 -6.55 -1.17
N THR A 105 -1.15 -7.33 -1.50
CA THR A 105 -2.39 -6.80 -2.09
C THR A 105 -3.10 -5.82 -1.17
N ILE A 106 -3.20 -6.13 0.13
CA ILE A 106 -3.84 -5.26 1.12
C ILE A 106 -3.06 -3.95 1.31
N ILE A 107 -1.73 -4.03 1.26
CA ILE A 107 -0.86 -2.85 1.32
C ILE A 107 -1.07 -1.97 0.10
N GLY A 108 -1.00 -2.54 -1.11
CA GLY A 108 -1.23 -1.78 -2.34
C GLY A 108 -2.63 -1.16 -2.38
N TYR A 109 -3.65 -1.86 -1.90
CA TYR A 109 -5.01 -1.33 -1.80
C TYR A 109 -5.09 -0.17 -0.79
N ALA A 110 -4.50 -0.33 0.39
CA ALA A 110 -4.44 0.75 1.38
C ALA A 110 -3.68 1.97 0.84
N THR A 111 -2.65 1.77 0.01
CA THR A 111 -1.93 2.86 -0.67
C THR A 111 -2.83 3.62 -1.64
N ILE A 112 -3.63 2.93 -2.45
CA ILE A 112 -4.61 3.56 -3.35
C ILE A 112 -5.56 4.45 -2.56
N LEU A 113 -6.12 3.92 -1.47
CA LEU A 113 -7.06 4.65 -0.61
C LEU A 113 -6.40 5.85 0.08
N ALA A 114 -5.17 5.70 0.57
CA ALA A 114 -4.38 6.76 1.18
C ALA A 114 -4.19 7.93 0.21
N PHE A 115 -3.76 7.61 -1.01
CA PHE A 115 -3.58 8.59 -2.08
C PHE A 115 -4.89 9.32 -2.40
N CYS A 116 -5.98 8.57 -2.64
CA CYS A 116 -7.28 9.14 -3.00
C CYS A 116 -7.82 10.06 -1.89
N LYS A 117 -7.66 9.66 -0.61
CA LYS A 117 -8.09 10.48 0.53
C LYS A 117 -7.33 11.80 0.62
N GLN A 118 -6.01 11.78 0.44
CA GLN A 118 -5.18 12.98 0.61
C GLN A 118 -5.30 13.94 -0.59
N THR A 119 -5.53 13.42 -1.79
CA THR A 119 -5.66 14.23 -3.02
C THR A 119 -7.11 14.58 -3.37
N ASN A 120 -8.08 14.04 -2.63
CA ASN A 120 -9.51 14.06 -2.98
C ASN A 120 -9.82 13.50 -4.38
N LEU A 121 -8.95 12.62 -4.90
CA LEU A 121 -9.21 11.91 -6.14
C LEU A 121 -10.40 10.95 -5.93
N GLN A 122 -11.43 11.11 -6.75
CA GLN A 122 -12.58 10.20 -6.76
C GLN A 122 -12.41 9.18 -7.88
N LEU A 123 -12.28 7.92 -7.49
CA LEU A 123 -12.37 6.80 -8.43
C LEU A 123 -13.84 6.49 -8.72
N ASP A 124 -14.11 6.00 -9.93
CA ASP A 124 -15.43 5.49 -10.31
C ASP A 124 -15.93 4.42 -9.32
N PHE A 125 -17.24 4.41 -9.07
CA PHE A 125 -17.86 3.55 -8.06
C PHE A 125 -17.68 2.06 -8.38
N ASP A 126 -17.92 1.67 -9.63
CA ASP A 126 -17.80 0.27 -10.06
C ASP A 126 -16.34 -0.17 -10.01
N LEU A 127 -15.42 0.70 -10.44
CA LEU A 127 -13.98 0.46 -10.34
C LEU A 127 -13.53 0.29 -8.88
N ASN A 128 -14.00 1.13 -7.96
CA ASN A 128 -13.71 0.99 -6.53
C ASN A 128 -14.16 -0.37 -5.98
N ASN A 129 -15.37 -0.80 -6.32
CA ASN A 129 -15.89 -2.10 -5.88
C ASN A 129 -15.06 -3.26 -6.43
N GLN A 130 -14.66 -3.20 -7.69
CA GLN A 130 -13.81 -4.22 -8.32
C GLN A 130 -12.44 -4.34 -7.64
N ILE A 131 -11.79 -3.21 -7.36
CA ILE A 131 -10.49 -3.19 -6.68
C ILE A 131 -10.62 -3.69 -5.25
N GLU A 132 -11.69 -3.28 -4.55
CA GLU A 132 -11.95 -3.75 -3.20
C GLU A 132 -12.13 -5.28 -3.17
N ASP A 133 -12.95 -5.82 -4.06
CA ASP A 133 -13.20 -7.26 -4.14
C ASP A 133 -11.94 -8.03 -4.53
N PHE A 134 -11.15 -7.51 -5.47
CA PHE A 134 -9.82 -8.03 -5.79
C PHE A 134 -8.91 -8.03 -4.55
N ALA A 135 -8.89 -6.96 -3.77
CA ALA A 135 -8.03 -6.85 -2.61
C ALA A 135 -8.36 -7.89 -1.52
N PHE A 136 -9.64 -8.08 -1.22
CA PHE A 136 -10.07 -8.96 -0.13
C PHE A 136 -10.20 -10.44 -0.52
N LYS A 137 -10.01 -10.79 -1.80
CA LYS A 137 -9.81 -12.16 -2.29
C LYS A 137 -8.34 -12.60 -2.33
N SER A 138 -7.42 -11.74 -1.88
CA SER A 138 -5.97 -12.03 -1.89
C SER A 138 -5.54 -13.25 -1.08
N TRP A 139 -6.37 -13.80 -0.19
CA TRP A 139 -6.06 -15.05 0.51
C TRP A 139 -6.45 -16.32 -0.24
N GLU A 140 -7.18 -16.20 -1.34
CA GLU A 140 -7.52 -17.33 -2.20
C GLU A 140 -6.29 -17.73 -3.04
N ASN A 141 -6.16 -19.02 -3.36
CA ASN A 141 -5.19 -19.54 -4.36
C ASN A 141 -3.73 -19.05 -4.17
N ASP A 142 -3.27 -18.96 -2.92
CA ASP A 142 -1.92 -18.48 -2.53
C ASP A 142 -1.58 -17.08 -3.04
N ASN A 143 -2.58 -16.25 -3.36
CA ASN A 143 -2.36 -14.90 -3.87
C ASN A 143 -1.74 -13.94 -2.83
N TYR A 144 -1.74 -14.30 -1.55
CA TYR A 144 -1.19 -13.50 -0.45
C TYR A 144 0.34 -13.36 -0.53
N LYS A 145 1.01 -14.18 -1.34
CA LYS A 145 2.45 -14.11 -1.62
C LYS A 145 2.79 -13.35 -2.90
N LYS A 146 1.79 -12.97 -3.69
CA LYS A 146 1.97 -12.44 -5.05
C LYS A 146 1.89 -10.93 -5.06
N ILE A 147 2.47 -10.33 -6.11
CA ILE A 147 2.42 -8.88 -6.32
C ILE A 147 1.09 -8.52 -6.99
N PRO A 148 0.33 -7.53 -6.47
CA PRO A 148 -0.91 -7.11 -7.09
C PRO A 148 -0.66 -6.25 -8.34
N ASN A 149 -1.43 -6.50 -9.40
CA ASN A 149 -1.61 -5.58 -10.52
C ASN A 149 -3.04 -5.04 -10.49
N PHE A 150 -3.22 -3.83 -9.97
CA PHE A 150 -4.53 -3.19 -9.85
C PHE A 150 -5.08 -2.64 -11.16
N ILE A 151 -4.24 -2.49 -12.20
CA ILE A 151 -4.69 -2.05 -13.53
C ILE A 151 -5.49 -3.17 -14.21
N ASN A 152 -4.98 -4.40 -14.11
CA ASN A 152 -5.57 -5.57 -14.77
C ASN A 152 -6.33 -6.51 -13.81
N LEU A 153 -6.30 -6.22 -12.50
CA LEU A 153 -6.87 -7.05 -11.43
C LEU A 153 -6.34 -8.49 -11.46
N LYS A 154 -5.01 -8.63 -11.50
CA LYS A 154 -4.30 -9.91 -11.53
C LYS A 154 -3.19 -9.96 -10.48
N TYR A 155 -2.77 -11.16 -10.13
CA TYR A 155 -1.63 -11.39 -9.25
C TYR A 155 -0.44 -11.88 -10.06
N GLU A 156 0.71 -11.23 -9.87
CA GLU A 156 1.97 -11.48 -10.58
C GLU A 156 2.96 -12.24 -9.67
N ILE A 157 3.79 -13.09 -10.27
CA ILE A 157 4.85 -13.85 -9.58
C ILE A 157 6.05 -12.93 -9.31
#